data_AF-R5LJZ7-F1
#
_entry.id   AF-R5LJZ7-F1
#
_cell.length_a   1.000
_cell.length_b   1.000
_cell.length_c   1.000
_cell.angle_alpha   90.00
_cell.angle_beta   90.00
_cell.angle_gamma   90.00
#
_symmetry.space_group_name_H-M   'P 1'
#
loop_
_entity.id
_entity.type
_entity.pdbx_description
1 polymer ?
#
loop_
_entity_poly.entity_id
_entity_poly.type
_entity_poly.pdbx_seq_one_letter_code
_entity_poly.pdbx_strand_id
1 'polypeptide(L)'
;MPAENLTLYAVWSKKPPTAKVTLHYDDKVQVIEAEIGSTLDMLDDFGVTKDGEIVSGWYFENSPVRVEDLDVSGDCALYAKWQSAEYITISVDRSYLNKEPLEYKAALDMTGNAKITLPVVDDKNDIYNSVFGAKTELGAVCPKRGTDAAQQKQTGCTYGYSTKKQNGDFGTIEYYGGVESKFSKSTKLYRVLNEYGGGKGTAENPYIISYYDQLLRLSEQGAKGYFVQTADIAFPRNTDRNPISTKKITRGYENKSYDYFVYDGQGHSIKNISDDGGLFGTIAAGTIQNVVVDGANIKAGNNKNLGVICNEIVSYAYPSTDTDEYFSTGNTRIIGCKVLNSKITSDGAENVGGICGFGGDISNCMADGITVSGGKSIGGVVGNACIVTGCIANNITVSSSAVSAGGIAGTAYGVELFNSGEKPHCAGGSIIGCGVRTFTSTAENSGGIVGTATAHNVSAYIKSCYAANIYLNGTNNGGIAGADGNENGHKILYCIVDNANNYPVIGKRTRSSAKTMILSVPADTGLTVEGVLSVLNAKSSGYGYWERSDSVNGGYPYPCRIFAERN
;
A
#
# COMPACT_ATOMS: atom_id res chain seq x y z
N MET A 1 24.27 -42.18 -38.41
CA MET A 1 23.35 -42.81 -37.43
C MET A 1 24.20 -43.69 -36.53
N PRO A 2 24.04 -43.66 -35.19
CA PRO A 2 24.88 -44.46 -34.31
C PRO A 2 24.59 -45.96 -34.52
N ALA A 3 25.65 -46.77 -34.46
CA ALA A 3 25.62 -48.19 -34.78
C ALA A 3 25.09 -49.09 -33.65
N GLU A 4 24.79 -48.51 -32.48
CA GLU A 4 24.42 -49.23 -31.25
C GLU A 4 23.40 -48.43 -30.42
N ASN A 5 22.71 -49.10 -29.50
CA ASN A 5 21.76 -48.47 -28.58
C ASN A 5 22.46 -47.44 -27.69
N LEU A 6 22.16 -46.16 -27.91
CA LEU A 6 22.69 -45.04 -27.13
C LEU A 6 21.66 -44.63 -26.06
N THR A 7 22.01 -44.76 -24.78
CA THR A 7 21.19 -44.21 -23.68
C THR A 7 21.70 -42.82 -23.33
N LEU A 8 20.84 -41.81 -23.50
CA LEU A 8 21.11 -40.41 -23.11
C LEU A 8 20.38 -40.12 -21.80
N TYR A 9 21.07 -39.44 -20.88
CA TYR A 9 20.49 -38.96 -19.63
C TYR A 9 20.26 -37.45 -19.72
N ALA A 10 19.05 -36.99 -19.39
CA ALA A 10 18.78 -35.56 -19.24
C ALA A 10 19.36 -35.07 -17.91
N VAL A 11 20.24 -34.08 -17.97
CA VAL A 11 20.81 -33.41 -16.80
C VAL A 11 20.16 -32.04 -16.66
N TRP A 12 19.49 -31.80 -15.53
CA TRP A 12 18.85 -30.52 -15.23
C TRP A 12 19.78 -29.68 -14.34
N SER A 13 20.29 -28.57 -14.88
CA SER A 13 21.06 -27.58 -14.12
C SER A 13 20.14 -26.42 -13.72
N LYS A 14 20.27 -25.92 -12.48
CA LYS A 14 19.61 -24.68 -12.05
C LYS A 14 20.27 -23.42 -12.62
N LYS A 15 21.50 -23.53 -13.13
CA LYS A 15 22.19 -22.44 -13.83
C LYS A 15 22.10 -22.68 -15.33
N PRO A 16 21.55 -21.72 -16.10
CA PRO A 16 21.61 -21.77 -17.56
C PRO A 16 23.05 -21.92 -18.03
N PRO A 17 23.31 -22.69 -19.10
CA PRO A 17 24.63 -22.70 -19.70
C PRO A 17 24.98 -21.28 -20.16
N THR A 18 26.21 -20.82 -19.86
CA THR A 18 26.72 -19.51 -20.24
C THR A 18 27.75 -19.63 -21.34
N ALA A 19 27.89 -18.56 -22.13
CA ALA A 19 28.90 -18.38 -23.15
C ALA A 19 29.77 -17.16 -22.83
N LYS A 20 31.01 -17.17 -23.31
CA LYS A 20 31.97 -16.08 -23.19
C LYS A 20 31.92 -15.20 -24.43
N VAL A 21 31.54 -13.94 -24.24
CA VAL A 21 31.61 -12.89 -25.26
C VAL A 21 32.89 -12.10 -25.02
N THR A 22 33.81 -12.19 -25.97
CA THR A 22 35.15 -11.60 -25.88
C THR A 22 35.20 -10.29 -26.68
N LEU A 23 35.34 -9.17 -25.98
CA LEU A 23 35.39 -7.82 -26.55
C LEU A 23 36.84 -7.37 -26.71
N HIS A 24 37.27 -7.15 -27.95
CA HIS A 24 38.61 -6.69 -28.31
C HIS A 24 38.61 -5.18 -28.61
N TYR A 25 39.54 -4.44 -28.02
CA TYR A 25 39.71 -2.99 -28.24
C TYR A 25 41.14 -2.55 -27.93
N ASP A 26 41.78 -1.74 -28.78
CA ASP A 26 43.14 -1.17 -28.58
C ASP A 26 44.16 -2.14 -27.94
N ASP A 27 44.29 -3.34 -28.51
CA ASP A 27 45.14 -4.45 -28.03
C ASP A 27 44.80 -5.03 -26.64
N LYS A 28 43.66 -4.62 -26.06
CA LYS A 28 43.07 -5.14 -24.83
C LYS A 28 41.89 -6.06 -25.13
N VAL A 29 41.53 -6.85 -24.13
CA VAL A 29 40.42 -7.80 -24.18
C VAL A 29 39.61 -7.70 -22.88
N GLN A 30 38.30 -7.65 -23.01
CA GLN A 30 37.33 -7.77 -21.92
C GLN A 30 36.41 -8.95 -22.21
N VAL A 31 36.11 -9.76 -21.19
CA VAL A 31 35.25 -10.94 -21.35
C VAL A 31 34.00 -10.75 -20.52
N ILE A 32 32.85 -10.98 -21.15
CA ILE A 32 31.52 -10.94 -20.53
C ILE A 32 30.96 -12.36 -20.57
N GLU A 33 30.38 -12.81 -19.46
CA GLU A 33 29.61 -14.06 -19.43
C GLU A 33 28.13 -13.76 -19.64
N ALA A 34 27.50 -14.42 -20.62
CA ALA A 34 26.09 -14.24 -20.94
C ALA A 34 25.39 -15.60 -21.08
N GLU A 35 24.10 -15.66 -20.75
CA GLU A 35 23.33 -16.90 -20.83
C GLU A 35 23.05 -17.28 -22.28
N ILE A 36 23.24 -18.56 -22.62
CA ILE A 36 22.92 -19.07 -23.96
C ILE A 36 21.39 -19.01 -24.17
N GLY A 37 20.97 -18.40 -25.27
CA GLY A 37 19.58 -18.12 -25.62
C GLY A 37 19.12 -16.70 -25.24
N SER A 38 19.96 -15.89 -24.61
CA SER A 38 19.70 -14.47 -24.37
C SER A 38 20.16 -13.59 -25.54
N THR A 39 19.71 -12.33 -25.55
CA THR A 39 20.15 -11.29 -26.50
C THR A 39 20.87 -10.18 -25.74
N LEU A 40 22.08 -9.84 -26.18
CA LEU A 40 22.90 -8.74 -25.65
C LEU A 40 22.71 -7.47 -26.48
N ASP A 41 22.47 -6.33 -25.82
CA ASP A 41 22.47 -5.00 -26.45
C ASP A 41 23.90 -4.57 -26.74
N MET A 42 24.28 -4.62 -28.03
CA MET A 42 25.60 -4.23 -28.51
C MET A 42 25.68 -2.74 -28.87
N LEU A 43 24.69 -1.93 -28.51
CA LEU A 43 24.80 -0.48 -28.48
C LEU A 43 25.37 0.03 -27.15
N ASP A 44 25.64 -0.86 -26.18
CA ASP A 44 26.41 -0.52 -24.98
C ASP A 44 27.91 -0.46 -25.29
N ASP A 45 28.61 0.44 -24.60
CA ASP A 45 30.07 0.57 -24.69
C ASP A 45 30.79 -0.41 -23.76
N PHE A 46 30.06 -1.10 -22.88
CA PHE A 46 30.57 -2.04 -21.88
C PHE A 46 31.67 -1.44 -20.98
N GLY A 47 31.64 -0.12 -20.77
CA GLY A 47 32.62 0.63 -19.97
C GLY A 47 33.97 0.85 -20.68
N VAL A 48 34.05 0.54 -21.98
CA VAL A 48 35.27 0.68 -22.77
C VAL A 48 35.49 2.16 -23.13
N THR A 49 36.67 2.68 -22.83
CA THR A 49 36.99 4.12 -22.96
C THR A 49 38.30 4.36 -23.70
N LYS A 50 38.34 5.45 -24.47
CA LYS A 50 39.53 5.93 -25.19
C LYS A 50 39.53 7.45 -25.26
N ASP A 51 40.68 8.08 -25.03
CA ASP A 51 40.77 9.54 -24.99
C ASP A 51 40.36 10.17 -26.33
N GLY A 52 39.31 10.99 -26.31
CA GLY A 52 38.82 11.70 -27.49
C GLY A 52 37.94 10.87 -28.45
N GLU A 53 37.75 9.58 -28.20
CA GLU A 53 36.98 8.66 -29.05
C GLU A 53 35.92 7.89 -28.25
N ILE A 54 34.87 7.47 -28.94
CA ILE A 54 33.84 6.55 -28.42
C ILE A 54 33.77 5.31 -29.31
N VAL A 55 33.27 4.20 -28.74
CA VAL A 55 32.93 3.03 -29.55
C VAL A 55 31.85 3.43 -30.55
N SER A 56 32.06 3.15 -31.83
CA SER A 56 31.10 3.39 -32.93
C SER A 56 30.30 2.14 -33.28
N GLY A 57 30.76 0.97 -32.81
CA GLY A 57 30.08 -0.30 -32.92
C GLY A 57 30.98 -1.48 -32.60
N TRP A 58 30.35 -2.61 -32.34
CA TRP A 58 30.99 -3.91 -32.21
C TRP A 58 30.82 -4.73 -33.49
N TYR A 59 31.87 -5.42 -33.91
CA TYR A 59 31.92 -6.14 -35.17
C TYR A 59 32.53 -7.51 -34.97
N PHE A 60 32.00 -8.53 -35.63
CA PHE A 60 32.74 -9.79 -35.78
C PHE A 60 34.02 -9.55 -36.59
N GLU A 61 35.01 -10.41 -36.40
CA GLU A 61 36.27 -10.36 -37.14
C GLU A 61 36.01 -10.28 -38.65
N ASN A 62 36.61 -9.30 -39.32
CA ASN A 62 36.44 -9.05 -40.76
C ASN A 62 34.99 -8.76 -41.22
N SER A 63 34.05 -8.51 -40.31
CA SER A 63 32.69 -8.10 -40.68
C SER A 63 32.60 -6.59 -40.96
N PRO A 64 32.01 -6.17 -42.10
CA PRO A 64 31.66 -4.78 -42.32
C PRO A 64 30.37 -4.36 -41.59
N VAL A 65 29.58 -5.33 -41.10
CA VAL A 65 28.28 -5.11 -40.49
C VAL A 65 28.44 -4.96 -38.98
N ARG A 66 27.91 -3.85 -38.45
CA ARG A 66 27.81 -3.59 -37.02
C ARG A 66 26.79 -4.53 -36.39
N VAL A 67 27.13 -5.07 -35.23
CA VAL A 67 26.20 -5.83 -34.39
C VAL A 67 25.48 -4.85 -33.49
N GLU A 68 24.14 -4.81 -33.56
CA GLU A 68 23.29 -4.00 -32.67
C GLU A 68 22.71 -4.87 -31.55
N ASP A 69 22.27 -6.07 -31.89
CA ASP A 69 21.83 -7.11 -30.95
C ASP A 69 22.62 -8.40 -31.20
N LEU A 70 23.10 -9.04 -30.14
CA LEU A 70 23.82 -10.31 -30.21
C LEU A 70 23.01 -11.43 -29.55
N ASP A 71 22.47 -12.33 -30.36
CA ASP A 71 21.88 -13.57 -29.89
C ASP A 71 22.98 -14.55 -29.44
N VAL A 72 23.04 -14.81 -28.14
CA VAL A 72 24.08 -15.60 -27.50
C VAL A 72 23.80 -17.09 -27.72
N SER A 73 24.50 -17.69 -28.67
CA SER A 73 24.38 -19.13 -28.98
C SER A 73 25.63 -19.95 -28.57
N GLY A 74 26.72 -19.27 -28.23
CA GLY A 74 28.01 -19.86 -27.85
C GLY A 74 29.09 -18.79 -27.71
N ASP A 75 30.31 -19.22 -27.37
CA ASP A 75 31.45 -18.31 -27.21
C ASP A 75 31.74 -17.56 -28.52
N CYS A 76 31.98 -16.25 -28.44
CA CYS A 76 32.27 -15.43 -29.62
C CYS A 76 33.21 -14.27 -29.29
N ALA A 77 33.74 -13.63 -30.33
CA ALA A 77 34.61 -12.47 -30.21
C ALA A 77 34.11 -11.32 -31.09
N LEU A 78 34.06 -10.11 -30.51
CA LEU A 78 33.71 -8.88 -31.19
C LEU A 78 34.82 -7.84 -31.00
N TYR A 79 34.94 -6.96 -31.98
CA TYR A 79 35.98 -5.96 -32.08
C TYR A 79 35.36 -4.59 -32.11
N ALA A 80 35.82 -3.71 -31.23
CA ALA A 80 35.39 -2.32 -31.20
C ALA A 80 35.94 -1.57 -32.43
N LYS A 81 35.10 -0.76 -33.05
CA LYS A 81 35.57 0.35 -33.89
C LYS A 81 35.37 1.65 -33.13
N TRP A 82 36.27 2.59 -33.35
CA TRP A 82 36.26 3.90 -32.71
C TRP A 82 35.74 4.98 -33.67
N GLN A 83 35.20 6.04 -33.11
CA GLN A 83 34.93 7.30 -33.80
C GLN A 83 35.20 8.47 -32.88
N SER A 84 35.42 9.66 -33.45
CA SER A 84 35.58 10.89 -32.68
C SER A 84 34.38 11.12 -31.77
N ALA A 85 34.65 11.39 -30.49
CA ALA A 85 33.62 11.63 -29.50
C ALA A 85 32.95 13.01 -29.70
N GLU A 86 31.63 13.03 -29.82
CA GLU A 86 30.85 14.26 -29.64
C GLU A 86 30.60 14.48 -28.14
N TYR A 87 30.95 15.67 -27.64
CA TYR A 87 30.81 16.00 -26.22
C TYR A 87 29.68 16.97 -25.99
N ILE A 88 28.92 16.72 -24.92
CA ILE A 88 27.96 17.66 -24.37
C ILE A 88 28.40 18.16 -23.00
N THR A 89 27.89 19.33 -22.62
CA THR A 89 28.14 19.93 -21.29
C THR A 89 26.84 19.99 -20.50
N ILE A 90 26.82 19.36 -19.34
CA ILE A 90 25.74 19.49 -18.34
C ILE A 90 26.22 20.46 -17.26
N SER A 91 25.53 21.60 -17.13
CA SER A 91 25.86 22.65 -16.17
C SER A 91 24.84 22.66 -15.04
N VAL A 92 25.26 22.38 -13.82
CA VAL A 92 24.42 22.41 -12.62
C VAL A 92 24.60 23.77 -11.93
N ASP A 93 23.52 24.54 -11.86
CA ASP A 93 23.48 25.81 -11.13
C ASP A 93 23.68 25.54 -9.63
N ARG A 94 24.69 26.19 -9.02
CA ARG A 94 24.98 26.14 -7.58
C ARG A 94 24.96 27.53 -6.93
N SER A 95 24.25 28.48 -7.56
CA SER A 95 24.15 29.86 -7.07
C SER A 95 23.60 29.91 -5.64
N TYR A 96 22.73 28.97 -5.26
CA TYR A 96 22.19 28.81 -3.91
C TYR A 96 23.23 28.46 -2.83
N LEU A 97 24.44 28.01 -3.21
CA LEU A 97 25.58 27.83 -2.31
C LEU A 97 26.60 28.97 -2.40
N ASN A 98 26.30 30.04 -3.16
CA ASN A 98 27.25 31.07 -3.56
C ASN A 98 28.51 30.47 -4.23
N LYS A 99 28.32 29.46 -5.09
CA LYS A 99 29.38 28.79 -5.84
C LYS A 99 29.13 28.89 -7.34
N GLU A 100 30.22 28.89 -8.12
CA GLU A 100 30.16 28.76 -9.58
C GLU A 100 29.41 27.49 -10.01
N PRO A 101 28.78 27.48 -11.20
CA PRO A 101 28.16 26.28 -11.75
C PRO A 101 29.13 25.10 -11.80
N LEU A 102 28.61 23.90 -11.55
CA LEU A 102 29.37 22.67 -11.72
C LEU A 102 29.15 22.14 -13.13
N GLU A 103 30.21 21.93 -13.89
CA GLU A 103 30.12 21.47 -15.28
C GLU A 103 30.61 20.04 -15.42
N TYR A 104 29.82 19.23 -16.10
CA TYR A 104 30.18 17.88 -16.53
C TYR A 104 30.31 17.87 -18.05
N LYS A 105 31.50 17.56 -18.54
CA LYS A 105 31.73 17.28 -19.95
C LYS A 105 31.67 15.77 -20.14
N ALA A 106 30.73 15.29 -20.94
CA ALA A 106 30.52 13.87 -21.18
C ALA A 106 30.37 13.60 -22.68
N ALA A 107 30.91 12.47 -23.14
CA ALA A 107 30.76 12.03 -24.52
C ALA A 107 29.39 11.38 -24.72
N LEU A 108 28.79 11.57 -25.91
CA LEU A 108 27.60 10.84 -26.32
C LEU A 108 28.00 9.40 -26.68
N ASP A 109 27.24 8.42 -26.22
CA ASP A 109 27.38 7.01 -26.60
C ASP A 109 26.81 6.73 -28.01
N MET A 110 26.82 5.46 -28.43
CA MET A 110 26.29 5.04 -29.73
C MET A 110 24.78 5.31 -29.91
N THR A 111 24.05 5.52 -28.81
CA THR A 111 22.62 5.86 -28.80
C THR A 111 22.38 7.38 -28.86
N GLY A 112 23.45 8.18 -28.88
CA GLY A 112 23.39 9.64 -28.85
C GLY A 112 23.08 10.20 -27.47
N ASN A 113 23.41 9.48 -26.39
CA ASN A 113 23.17 9.91 -25.02
C ASN A 113 24.46 9.90 -24.19
N ALA A 114 24.62 10.86 -23.28
CA ALA A 114 25.60 10.78 -22.21
C ALA A 114 24.92 10.37 -20.91
N LYS A 115 25.51 9.40 -20.20
CA LYS A 115 25.10 8.97 -18.86
C LYS A 115 25.89 9.75 -17.81
N ILE A 116 25.21 10.45 -16.90
CA ILE A 116 25.85 11.25 -15.85
C ILE A 116 25.13 11.03 -14.52
N THR A 117 25.90 10.76 -13.46
CA THR A 117 25.38 10.77 -12.09
C THR A 117 25.38 12.18 -11.54
N LEU A 118 24.18 12.72 -11.27
CA LEU A 118 24.03 14.08 -10.74
C LEU A 118 24.38 14.14 -9.24
N PRO A 119 24.80 15.31 -8.72
CA PRO A 119 25.06 15.47 -7.29
C PRO A 119 23.80 15.18 -6.46
N VAL A 120 23.96 14.65 -5.25
CA VAL A 120 22.83 14.48 -4.33
C VAL A 120 22.41 15.84 -3.79
N VAL A 121 21.10 16.14 -3.85
CA VAL A 121 20.52 17.42 -3.39
C VAL A 121 19.37 17.27 -2.40
N ASP A 122 18.98 16.03 -2.07
CA ASP A 122 18.04 15.70 -0.99
C ASP A 122 18.63 14.64 -0.02
N ASP A 123 19.92 14.77 0.31
CA ASP A 123 20.54 13.93 1.33
C ASP A 123 20.04 14.36 2.71
N LYS A 124 19.16 13.55 3.29
CA LYS A 124 18.57 13.76 4.62
C LYS A 124 19.61 13.79 5.76
N ASN A 125 20.90 13.57 5.51
CA ASN A 125 21.96 13.75 6.50
C ASN A 125 22.76 15.05 6.29
N ASP A 126 22.51 15.79 5.22
CA ASP A 126 23.21 17.02 4.85
C ASP A 126 22.25 18.23 4.90
N ILE A 127 22.46 19.12 5.86
CA ILE A 127 21.65 20.32 6.07
C ILE A 127 21.67 21.32 4.90
N TYR A 128 22.68 21.25 4.02
CA TYR A 128 22.79 22.12 2.85
C TYR A 128 22.10 21.54 1.62
N ASN A 129 21.91 20.22 1.63
CA ASN A 129 21.35 19.42 0.55
C ASN A 129 20.13 18.62 1.03
N SER A 130 19.39 19.10 2.03
CA SER A 130 18.08 18.57 2.37
C SER A 130 17.19 19.62 2.98
N VAL A 131 15.90 19.32 2.91
CA VAL A 131 14.85 20.12 3.50
C VAL A 131 14.57 19.57 4.91
N PHE A 132 15.43 19.87 5.88
CA PHE A 132 15.17 19.44 7.25
C PHE A 132 14.16 20.35 7.94
N GLY A 133 13.01 19.77 8.30
CA GLY A 133 12.02 20.38 9.18
C GLY A 133 12.50 20.43 10.62
N ALA A 134 13.46 21.30 10.93
CA ALA A 134 13.74 21.74 12.29
C ALA A 134 13.81 23.27 12.31
N LYS A 135 13.42 23.86 13.45
CA LYS A 135 13.57 25.29 13.72
C LYS A 135 15.05 25.66 13.63
N THR A 136 15.54 25.98 12.45
CA THR A 136 16.87 26.57 12.29
C THR A 136 16.69 27.88 11.55
N GLU A 137 16.98 28.94 12.30
CA GLU A 137 17.23 30.29 11.81
C GLU A 137 18.26 30.22 10.68
N LEU A 138 17.83 30.12 9.41
CA LEU A 138 18.60 30.55 8.24
C LEU A 138 17.79 30.37 6.94
N GLY A 139 17.16 31.47 6.51
CA GLY A 139 17.36 32.00 5.15
C GLY A 139 16.68 31.35 3.93
N ALA A 140 16.08 30.16 4.01
CA ALA A 140 15.29 29.62 2.90
C ALA A 140 13.80 29.60 3.27
N VAL A 141 13.00 30.45 2.62
CA VAL A 141 11.55 30.56 2.84
C VAL A 141 10.84 29.99 1.62
N CYS A 142 10.00 28.96 1.81
CA CYS A 142 8.99 28.58 0.83
C CYS A 142 7.79 29.53 0.94
N PRO A 143 7.30 30.11 -0.17
CA PRO A 143 6.05 30.83 -0.18
C PRO A 143 4.87 29.84 -0.14
N LYS A 144 3.94 30.06 0.80
CA LYS A 144 2.54 29.65 0.60
C LYS A 144 1.87 30.64 -0.33
N ARG A 145 0.94 30.15 -1.15
CA ARG A 145 -0.03 30.98 -1.86
C ARG A 145 -0.93 31.68 -0.82
N GLY A 146 -0.60 32.93 -0.44
CA GLY A 146 -1.54 33.87 0.17
C GLY A 146 -1.39 34.26 1.65
N THR A 147 -0.27 34.04 2.36
CA THR A 147 -0.08 34.60 3.73
C THR A 147 1.39 34.88 4.08
N ASP A 148 1.60 35.89 4.94
CA ASP A 148 2.89 36.48 5.36
C ASP A 148 3.97 35.51 5.87
N ALA A 149 5.22 35.89 5.58
CA ALA A 149 6.46 35.11 5.64
C ALA A 149 7.09 34.97 7.03
N ALA A 150 6.33 34.58 8.07
CA ALA A 150 6.88 34.30 9.39
C ALA A 150 6.94 32.78 9.68
N GLN A 151 8.17 32.22 9.69
CA GLN A 151 8.54 30.89 10.22
C GLN A 151 7.68 29.70 9.75
N GLN A 152 7.78 29.30 8.48
CA GLN A 152 7.13 28.09 7.96
C GLN A 152 8.05 26.87 8.01
N LYS A 153 7.52 25.77 8.58
CA LYS A 153 8.14 24.45 8.63
C LYS A 153 8.20 23.87 7.21
N GLN A 154 9.40 23.60 6.67
CA GLN A 154 9.57 23.01 5.33
C GLN A 154 9.41 21.47 5.30
N THR A 155 8.87 20.89 6.37
CA THR A 155 8.67 19.44 6.52
C THR A 155 7.98 18.83 5.31
N GLY A 156 8.53 17.72 4.82
CA GLY A 156 7.93 16.90 3.76
C GLY A 156 8.06 17.46 2.35
N CYS A 157 9.07 18.30 2.05
CA CYS A 157 9.42 18.68 0.67
C CYS A 157 10.75 18.03 0.26
N THR A 158 10.99 17.96 -1.05
CA THR A 158 12.16 17.28 -1.64
C THR A 158 12.83 18.14 -2.70
N TYR A 159 14.15 18.20 -2.66
CA TYR A 159 14.94 18.84 -3.70
C TYR A 159 15.20 17.89 -4.87
N GLY A 160 15.30 18.47 -6.06
CA GLY A 160 15.77 17.78 -7.26
C GLY A 160 16.27 18.79 -8.29
N TYR A 161 16.39 18.35 -9.53
CA TYR A 161 16.83 19.19 -10.64
C TYR A 161 15.77 19.32 -11.72
N SER A 162 15.73 20.49 -12.36
CA SER A 162 14.92 20.77 -13.55
C SER A 162 15.71 21.60 -14.54
N THR A 163 15.39 21.43 -15.83
CA THR A 163 15.87 22.32 -16.89
C THR A 163 15.28 23.73 -16.83
N LYS A 164 14.23 23.94 -16.02
CA LYS A 164 13.58 25.24 -15.83
C LYS A 164 13.93 25.84 -14.47
N LYS A 165 14.45 27.06 -14.49
CA LYS A 165 14.67 27.85 -13.27
C LYS A 165 13.33 28.16 -12.61
N GLN A 166 13.24 27.93 -11.30
CA GLN A 166 12.07 28.27 -10.49
C GLN A 166 12.38 29.47 -9.60
N ASN A 167 11.40 30.36 -9.44
CA ASN A 167 11.53 31.56 -8.62
C ASN A 167 10.58 31.45 -7.42
N GLY A 168 11.04 30.85 -6.34
CA GLY A 168 10.31 30.78 -5.07
C GLY A 168 9.20 29.72 -5.01
N ASP A 169 8.48 29.44 -6.10
CA ASP A 169 7.41 28.44 -6.11
C ASP A 169 7.92 26.98 -6.22
N PHE A 170 7.07 26.02 -5.85
CA PHE A 170 7.35 24.59 -6.08
C PHE A 170 7.49 24.30 -7.57
N GLY A 171 8.58 23.61 -7.92
CA GLY A 171 8.90 23.18 -9.27
C GLY A 171 8.58 21.71 -9.53
N THR A 172 8.60 21.31 -10.80
CA THR A 172 8.60 19.89 -11.16
C THR A 172 10.03 19.37 -11.18
N ILE A 173 10.31 18.29 -10.44
CA ILE A 173 11.59 17.58 -10.50
C ILE A 173 11.61 16.77 -11.80
N GLU A 174 12.64 16.97 -12.62
CA GLU A 174 12.90 16.20 -13.83
C GLU A 174 14.00 15.15 -13.61
N TYR A 175 14.96 15.45 -12.71
CA TYR A 175 16.07 14.56 -12.39
C TYR A 175 16.33 14.55 -10.88
N TYR A 176 16.56 13.37 -10.32
CA TYR A 176 16.93 13.19 -8.92
C TYR A 176 18.44 13.14 -8.76
N GLY A 177 18.94 13.67 -7.64
CA GLY A 177 20.36 13.61 -7.31
C GLY A 177 20.81 12.19 -6.94
N GLY A 178 22.06 11.84 -7.24
CA GLY A 178 22.60 10.50 -7.01
C GLY A 178 22.10 9.42 -7.98
N VAL A 179 21.22 9.77 -8.92
CA VAL A 179 20.71 8.88 -9.96
C VAL A 179 21.43 9.16 -11.26
N GLU A 180 21.85 8.09 -11.95
CA GLU A 180 22.36 8.20 -13.32
C GLU A 180 21.26 8.68 -14.26
N SER A 181 21.51 9.78 -14.96
CA SER A 181 20.58 10.43 -15.88
C SER A 181 21.16 10.47 -17.29
N LYS A 182 20.30 10.29 -18.29
CA LYS A 182 20.66 10.34 -19.71
C LYS A 182 20.38 11.73 -20.29
N PHE A 183 21.33 12.25 -21.07
CA PHE A 183 21.21 13.53 -21.77
C PHE A 183 21.66 13.40 -23.23
N SER A 184 20.85 13.87 -24.17
CA SER A 184 21.18 13.88 -25.60
C SER A 184 21.76 15.21 -26.09
N LYS A 185 21.81 16.24 -25.24
CA LYS A 185 22.32 17.57 -25.58
C LYS A 185 22.80 18.32 -24.35
N SER A 186 23.68 19.30 -24.57
CA SER A 186 24.13 20.22 -23.52
C SER A 186 22.93 20.88 -22.83
N THR A 187 22.90 20.80 -21.50
CA THR A 187 21.72 21.15 -20.70
C THR A 187 22.14 21.87 -19.42
N LYS A 188 21.41 22.92 -19.06
CA LYS A 188 21.56 23.60 -17.77
C LYS A 188 20.48 23.13 -16.80
N LEU A 189 20.91 22.70 -15.62
CA LEU A 189 20.05 22.19 -14.55
C LEU A 189 20.02 23.18 -13.38
N TYR A 190 18.83 23.44 -12.88
CA TYR A 190 18.57 24.25 -11.71
C TYR A 190 18.08 23.37 -10.57
N ARG A 191 18.55 23.65 -9.35
CA ARG A 191 17.94 23.05 -8.16
C ARG A 191 16.52 23.56 -8.02
N VAL A 192 15.57 22.65 -7.87
CA VAL A 192 14.16 22.94 -7.65
C VAL A 192 13.68 22.22 -6.40
N LEU A 193 12.71 22.81 -5.73
CA LEU A 193 12.05 22.23 -4.59
C LEU A 193 10.65 21.79 -5.01
N ASN A 194 10.24 20.58 -4.65
CA ASN A 194 8.88 20.09 -4.89
C ASN A 194 8.22 19.67 -3.58
N GLU A 195 6.90 19.71 -3.58
CA GLU A 195 6.09 19.18 -2.50
C GLU A 195 6.20 17.64 -2.46
N TYR A 196 6.25 17.08 -1.26
CA TYR A 196 6.44 15.64 -1.04
C TYR A 196 7.74 15.16 -1.69
N GLY A 197 7.77 13.96 -2.29
CA GLY A 197 8.91 13.42 -3.04
C GLY A 197 8.93 13.81 -4.51
N GLY A 198 7.90 14.53 -5.00
CA GLY A 198 7.68 14.73 -6.42
C GLY A 198 6.20 14.61 -6.79
N GLY A 199 5.91 14.78 -8.09
CA GLY A 199 4.57 14.62 -8.65
C GLY A 199 3.70 15.88 -8.66
N LYS A 200 2.46 15.73 -9.11
CA LYS A 200 1.45 16.82 -9.22
C LYS A 200 0.13 16.50 -8.52
N GLY A 201 0.02 15.35 -7.87
CA GLY A 201 -1.19 14.91 -7.19
C GLY A 201 -2.36 14.57 -8.11
N THR A 202 -2.10 14.30 -9.40
CA THR A 202 -3.10 13.82 -10.37
C THR A 202 -3.01 12.30 -10.51
N ALA A 203 -4.00 11.66 -11.13
CA ALA A 203 -3.99 10.22 -11.33
C ALA A 203 -2.78 9.75 -12.17
N GLU A 204 -2.42 10.51 -13.21
CA GLU A 204 -1.30 10.22 -14.12
C GLU A 204 0.06 10.64 -13.54
N ASN A 205 0.06 11.48 -12.50
CA ASN A 205 1.27 12.00 -11.88
C ASN A 205 1.03 12.23 -10.38
N PRO A 206 0.87 11.14 -9.60
CA PRO A 206 0.57 11.20 -8.17
C PRO A 206 1.73 11.82 -7.39
N TYR A 207 1.45 12.36 -6.22
CA TYR A 207 2.49 12.78 -5.29
C TYR A 207 3.25 11.57 -4.75
N ILE A 208 4.58 11.67 -4.75
CA ILE A 208 5.46 10.58 -4.31
C ILE A 208 5.67 10.69 -2.80
N ILE A 209 5.48 9.58 -2.08
CA ILE A 209 5.73 9.45 -0.66
C ILE A 209 6.82 8.39 -0.44
N SER A 210 7.99 8.84 -0.04
CA SER A 210 9.17 7.98 0.22
C SER A 210 9.77 8.21 1.61
N TYR A 211 9.23 9.15 2.40
CA TYR A 211 9.76 9.47 3.72
C TYR A 211 8.69 9.91 4.71
N TYR A 212 8.97 9.77 6.02
CA TYR A 212 7.97 9.97 7.09
C TYR A 212 7.46 11.41 7.19
N ASP A 213 8.32 12.39 6.92
CA ASP A 213 8.00 13.81 7.08
C ASP A 213 7.02 14.31 6.00
N GLN A 214 6.98 13.63 4.85
CA GLN A 214 5.99 13.83 3.79
C GLN A 214 4.59 13.39 4.25
N LEU A 215 4.49 12.34 5.09
CA LEU A 215 3.22 11.96 5.73
C LEU A 215 2.76 13.01 6.76
N LEU A 216 3.70 13.58 7.52
CA LEU A 216 3.38 14.70 8.44
C LEU A 216 2.85 15.90 7.65
N ARG A 217 3.51 16.25 6.55
CA ARG A 217 3.06 17.31 5.65
C ARG A 217 1.66 17.04 5.10
N LEU A 218 1.38 15.80 4.68
CA LEU A 218 0.06 15.42 4.18
C LEU A 218 -1.03 15.63 5.25
N SER A 219 -0.72 15.33 6.51
CA SER A 219 -1.60 15.64 7.63
C SER A 219 -1.81 17.13 7.81
N GLU A 220 -0.75 17.95 7.70
CA GLU A 220 -0.80 19.41 7.89
C GLU A 220 -1.56 20.12 6.75
N GLN A 221 -1.44 19.66 5.51
CA GLN A 221 -2.13 20.27 4.35
C GLN A 221 -3.59 19.83 4.21
N GLY A 222 -3.95 18.69 4.81
CA GLY A 222 -5.23 18.02 4.62
C GLY A 222 -5.26 17.21 3.33
N ALA A 223 -5.66 15.95 3.44
CA ALA A 223 -5.55 14.97 2.37
C ALA A 223 -6.48 15.27 1.18
N LYS A 224 -5.90 15.43 -0.01
CA LYS A 224 -6.60 15.58 -1.29
C LYS A 224 -5.65 15.24 -2.45
N GLY A 225 -6.17 14.56 -3.47
CA GLY A 225 -5.41 14.16 -4.66
C GLY A 225 -4.87 12.73 -4.55
N TYR A 226 -3.95 12.40 -5.46
CA TYR A 226 -3.40 11.05 -5.60
C TYR A 226 -1.99 10.98 -5.02
N PHE A 227 -1.72 9.95 -4.24
CA PHE A 227 -0.46 9.69 -3.56
C PHE A 227 -0.02 8.25 -3.80
N VAL A 228 1.28 8.08 -4.03
CA VAL A 228 1.91 6.77 -4.20
C VAL A 228 3.12 6.65 -3.28
N GLN A 229 3.17 5.58 -2.48
CA GLN A 229 4.34 5.27 -1.68
C GLN A 229 5.35 4.50 -2.52
N THR A 230 6.62 4.87 -2.47
CA THR A 230 7.68 4.26 -3.31
C THR A 230 8.84 3.69 -2.50
N ALA A 231 8.74 3.70 -1.17
CA ALA A 231 9.75 3.15 -0.28
C ALA A 231 9.11 2.72 1.05
N ASP A 232 9.77 1.82 1.77
CA ASP A 232 9.45 1.57 3.18
C ASP A 232 9.71 2.83 4.01
N ILE A 233 8.81 3.12 4.95
CA ILE A 233 8.85 4.30 5.80
C ILE A 233 8.90 3.87 7.26
N ALA A 234 9.82 4.44 8.03
CA ALA A 234 9.85 4.27 9.47
C ALA A 234 9.72 5.63 10.14
N PHE A 235 8.75 5.77 11.05
CA PHE A 235 8.67 6.95 11.90
C PHE A 235 9.83 6.96 12.91
N PRO A 236 10.53 8.09 13.08
CA PRO A 236 11.46 8.27 14.19
C PRO A 236 10.75 8.14 15.55
N ARG A 237 11.50 7.76 16.58
CA ARG A 237 10.99 7.74 17.95
C ARG A 237 10.52 9.13 18.37
N ASN A 238 9.40 9.19 19.10
CA ASN A 238 8.82 10.43 19.64
C ASN A 238 8.43 11.44 18.55
N THR A 239 8.06 10.97 17.36
CA THR A 239 7.53 11.86 16.32
C THR A 239 6.14 12.34 16.72
N ASP A 240 6.01 13.64 16.96
CA ASP A 240 4.71 14.29 17.11
C ASP A 240 3.98 14.29 15.76
N ARG A 241 2.77 13.74 15.74
CA ARG A 241 1.98 13.59 14.52
C ARG A 241 0.50 13.76 14.81
N ASN A 242 -0.22 14.18 13.78
CA ASN A 242 -1.67 14.06 13.72
C ASN A 242 -2.05 12.99 12.69
N PRO A 243 -3.17 12.28 12.89
CA PRO A 243 -3.73 11.42 11.86
C PRO A 243 -4.09 12.21 10.59
N ILE A 244 -3.75 11.67 9.43
CA ILE A 244 -4.02 12.29 8.13
C ILE A 244 -5.52 12.29 7.87
N SER A 245 -6.13 13.46 7.73
CA SER A 245 -7.57 13.58 7.50
C SER A 245 -7.87 14.35 6.22
N THR A 246 -8.95 13.98 5.54
CA THR A 246 -9.46 14.74 4.40
C THR A 246 -10.07 16.06 4.88
N LYS A 247 -9.98 17.11 4.06
CA LYS A 247 -10.76 18.32 4.33
C LYS A 247 -12.25 18.02 4.22
N LYS A 248 -13.04 18.64 5.10
CA LYS A 248 -14.50 18.56 5.03
C LYS A 248 -14.96 18.99 3.63
N ILE A 249 -15.70 18.12 2.96
CA ILE A 249 -16.30 18.41 1.65
C ILE A 249 -17.46 19.39 1.89
N THR A 250 -17.59 20.40 1.02
CA THR A 250 -18.65 21.42 1.10
C THR A 250 -19.57 21.34 -0.11
N ARG A 251 -20.78 21.93 0.03
CA ARG A 251 -21.75 22.06 -1.07
C ARG A 251 -21.13 22.79 -2.26
N GLY A 252 -21.39 22.31 -3.49
CA GLY A 252 -20.77 22.80 -4.72
C GLY A 252 -19.58 21.97 -5.23
N TYR A 253 -19.30 20.82 -4.61
CA TYR A 253 -18.36 19.84 -5.18
C TYR A 253 -19.01 19.15 -6.39
N GLU A 254 -18.55 19.49 -7.59
CA GLU A 254 -18.96 18.79 -8.82
C GLU A 254 -18.45 17.34 -8.75
N ASN A 255 -19.41 16.42 -8.91
CA ASN A 255 -19.29 14.97 -8.76
C ASN A 255 -18.02 14.41 -9.45
N LYS A 256 -16.98 14.15 -8.65
CA LYS A 256 -15.86 13.27 -8.99
C LYS A 256 -15.88 12.09 -8.02
N SER A 257 -16.64 11.07 -8.39
CA SER A 257 -16.59 9.69 -7.91
C SER A 257 -15.35 9.34 -7.07
N TYR A 258 -15.53 9.01 -5.78
CA TYR A 258 -14.65 8.23 -4.87
C TYR A 258 -13.15 8.57 -4.71
N ASP A 259 -12.63 9.54 -5.46
CA ASP A 259 -11.18 9.80 -5.57
C ASP A 259 -10.85 11.25 -5.22
N TYR A 260 -11.54 11.81 -4.22
CA TYR A 260 -11.13 13.07 -3.60
C TYR A 260 -9.74 12.92 -2.98
N PHE A 261 -9.48 11.75 -2.42
CA PHE A 261 -8.20 11.35 -1.84
C PHE A 261 -7.90 9.89 -2.19
N VAL A 262 -6.76 9.65 -2.83
CA VAL A 262 -6.26 8.31 -3.15
C VAL A 262 -4.87 8.14 -2.58
N TYR A 263 -4.67 7.10 -1.78
CA TYR A 263 -3.36 6.73 -1.26
C TYR A 263 -3.07 5.28 -1.57
N ASP A 264 -2.05 5.03 -2.40
CA ASP A 264 -1.56 3.70 -2.72
C ASP A 264 -0.21 3.46 -2.03
N GLY A 265 -0.20 2.54 -1.07
CA GLY A 265 1.01 2.13 -0.36
C GLY A 265 1.96 1.25 -1.19
N GLN A 266 1.51 0.75 -2.35
CA GLN A 266 2.23 -0.22 -3.21
C GLN A 266 2.81 -1.44 -2.48
N GLY A 267 2.26 -1.79 -1.31
CA GLY A 267 2.78 -2.89 -0.48
C GLY A 267 4.01 -2.54 0.35
N HIS A 268 4.52 -1.31 0.26
CA HIS A 268 5.60 -0.84 1.13
C HIS A 268 5.10 -0.68 2.58
N SER A 269 5.99 -0.96 3.52
CA SER A 269 5.71 -0.94 4.94
C SER A 269 5.84 0.46 5.55
N ILE A 270 4.96 0.77 6.50
CA ILE A 270 5.05 1.91 7.38
C ILE A 270 5.21 1.39 8.81
N LYS A 271 6.35 1.69 9.43
CA LYS A 271 6.78 1.15 10.72
C LYS A 271 6.81 2.22 11.80
N ASN A 272 6.72 1.76 13.04
CA ASN A 272 6.83 2.58 14.26
C ASN A 272 5.77 3.69 14.35
N ILE A 273 4.58 3.48 13.80
CA ILE A 273 3.45 4.39 14.05
C ILE A 273 3.11 4.29 15.53
N SER A 274 3.27 5.38 16.26
CA SER A 274 2.90 5.49 17.67
C SER A 274 2.01 6.71 17.92
N ASP A 275 1.59 6.91 19.16
CA ASP A 275 0.78 8.04 19.63
C ASP A 275 -0.74 7.93 19.33
N ASP A 276 -1.49 8.99 19.60
CA ASP A 276 -2.94 9.04 19.47
C ASP A 276 -3.42 8.88 18.00
N GLY A 277 -4.39 8.00 17.80
CA GLY A 277 -5.03 7.73 16.50
C GLY A 277 -4.23 6.83 15.57
N GLY A 278 -4.86 6.38 14.48
CA GLY A 278 -4.21 5.64 13.38
C GLY A 278 -3.40 6.52 12.44
N LEU A 279 -2.98 5.93 11.31
CA LEU A 279 -2.31 6.66 10.21
C LEU A 279 -3.25 7.70 9.60
N PHE A 280 -4.46 7.29 9.25
CA PHE A 280 -5.53 8.13 8.74
C PHE A 280 -6.56 8.39 9.85
N GLY A 281 -6.96 9.66 9.98
CA GLY A 281 -7.98 10.10 10.92
C GLY A 281 -9.37 9.93 10.32
N THR A 282 -10.00 11.05 9.99
CA THR A 282 -11.31 11.08 9.34
C THR A 282 -11.16 11.20 7.83
N ILE A 283 -11.64 10.19 7.10
CA ILE A 283 -11.52 10.13 5.63
C ILE A 283 -12.89 10.10 4.97
N ALA A 284 -13.09 11.01 4.02
CA ALA A 284 -14.27 11.09 3.17
C ALA A 284 -13.91 10.91 1.70
N ALA A 285 -14.79 10.25 0.94
CA ALA A 285 -14.72 10.17 -0.51
C ALA A 285 -13.34 9.71 -1.04
N GLY A 286 -12.72 8.72 -0.37
CA GLY A 286 -11.37 8.29 -0.67
C GLY A 286 -11.19 6.82 -1.01
N THR A 287 -9.99 6.50 -1.47
CA THR A 287 -9.50 5.13 -1.69
C THR A 287 -8.13 4.99 -1.03
N ILE A 288 -8.04 4.14 -0.01
CA ILE A 288 -6.78 3.77 0.64
C ILE A 288 -6.48 2.33 0.24
N GLN A 289 -5.34 2.09 -0.39
CA GLN A 289 -5.00 0.77 -0.88
C GLN A 289 -3.55 0.37 -0.64
N ASN A 290 -3.34 -0.93 -0.48
CA ASN A 290 -2.02 -1.57 -0.40
C ASN A 290 -1.10 -0.98 0.67
N VAL A 291 -1.68 -0.42 1.74
CA VAL A 291 -0.91 0.12 2.87
C VAL A 291 -0.58 -1.02 3.80
N VAL A 292 0.71 -1.20 4.11
CA VAL A 292 1.18 -2.17 5.10
C VAL A 292 1.66 -1.41 6.33
N VAL A 293 1.06 -1.65 7.49
CA VAL A 293 1.54 -1.13 8.76
C VAL A 293 2.04 -2.30 9.62
N ASP A 294 3.27 -2.18 10.12
CA ASP A 294 3.91 -3.21 10.94
C ASP A 294 4.46 -2.60 12.24
N GLY A 295 4.07 -3.19 13.36
CA GLY A 295 4.55 -2.77 14.68
C GLY A 295 3.96 -1.46 15.18
N ALA A 296 2.70 -1.14 14.84
CA ALA A 296 2.05 0.07 15.36
C ALA A 296 1.75 -0.06 16.86
N ASN A 297 1.84 1.06 17.59
CA ASN A 297 1.52 1.14 19.01
C ASN A 297 0.71 2.43 19.27
N ILE A 298 -0.59 2.35 18.99
CA ILE A 298 -1.49 3.52 18.97
C ILE A 298 -2.39 3.57 20.20
N LYS A 299 -2.81 4.79 20.54
CA LYS A 299 -3.76 5.05 21.63
C LYS A 299 -5.01 5.74 21.11
N ALA A 300 -6.14 5.58 21.80
CA ALA A 300 -7.35 6.30 21.46
C ALA A 300 -7.18 7.82 21.63
N GLY A 301 -6.57 8.26 22.74
CA GLY A 301 -6.59 9.68 23.10
C GLY A 301 -8.03 10.19 23.21
N ASN A 302 -8.35 11.24 22.45
CA ASN A 302 -9.72 11.77 22.35
C ASN A 302 -10.54 11.17 21.18
N ASN A 303 -9.99 10.18 20.47
CA ASN A 303 -10.68 9.60 19.31
C ASN A 303 -11.77 8.62 19.76
N LYS A 304 -13.01 8.92 19.33
CA LYS A 304 -14.17 8.05 19.54
C LYS A 304 -14.06 6.72 18.78
N ASN A 305 -13.46 6.76 17.60
CA ASN A 305 -13.26 5.61 16.72
C ASN A 305 -11.77 5.46 16.44
N LEU A 306 -11.26 4.23 16.42
CA LEU A 306 -9.83 3.97 16.31
C LEU A 306 -9.54 2.77 15.41
N GLY A 307 -8.64 2.95 14.44
CA GLY A 307 -8.07 1.84 13.69
C GLY A 307 -6.66 2.16 13.22
N VAL A 308 -5.81 1.15 13.02
CA VAL A 308 -4.41 1.38 12.68
C VAL A 308 -4.26 2.07 11.32
N ILE A 309 -5.04 1.65 10.33
CA ILE A 309 -5.08 2.32 9.04
C ILE A 309 -5.95 3.58 9.14
N CYS A 310 -7.22 3.46 9.55
CA CYS A 310 -8.17 4.58 9.52
C CYS A 310 -9.05 4.65 10.76
N ASN A 311 -9.14 5.80 11.41
CA ASN A 311 -10.03 5.97 12.57
C ASN A 311 -11.50 5.94 12.18
N GLU A 312 -11.90 6.76 11.21
CA GLU A 312 -13.31 6.96 10.88
C GLU A 312 -13.52 7.29 9.41
N ILE A 313 -14.51 6.64 8.81
CA ILE A 313 -14.97 6.96 7.46
C ILE A 313 -16.30 7.71 7.55
N VAL A 314 -16.37 8.83 6.84
CA VAL A 314 -17.58 9.66 6.75
C VAL A 314 -18.02 9.81 5.31
N SER A 315 -19.33 9.82 5.11
CA SER A 315 -19.96 9.99 3.80
C SER A 315 -20.91 11.17 3.83
N TYR A 316 -20.88 11.98 2.76
CA TYR A 316 -21.74 13.14 2.62
C TYR A 316 -22.76 12.92 1.51
N ALA A 317 -23.97 13.45 1.70
CA ALA A 317 -25.00 13.58 0.68
C ALA A 317 -25.54 15.01 0.68
N TYR A 318 -25.56 15.64 -0.50
CA TYR A 318 -26.05 17.00 -0.71
C TYR A 318 -27.17 17.02 -1.75
N PRO A 319 -28.23 17.82 -1.57
CA PRO A 319 -29.20 18.08 -2.63
C PRO A 319 -28.53 18.87 -3.77
N SER A 320 -28.77 18.45 -5.01
CA SER A 320 -28.36 19.13 -6.23
C SER A 320 -28.92 20.55 -6.29
N THR A 321 -28.22 21.46 -6.95
CA THR A 321 -28.66 22.85 -7.16
C THR A 321 -29.58 23.00 -8.36
N ASP A 322 -29.53 22.07 -9.31
CA ASP A 322 -30.15 22.19 -10.64
C ASP A 322 -31.16 21.07 -10.93
N THR A 323 -31.26 20.09 -10.04
CA THR A 323 -32.18 18.94 -10.15
C THR A 323 -32.71 18.55 -8.77
N ASP A 324 -33.80 17.78 -8.73
CA ASP A 324 -34.29 17.12 -7.50
C ASP A 324 -33.41 15.92 -7.07
N GLU A 325 -32.21 15.78 -7.64
CA GLU A 325 -31.31 14.66 -7.37
C GLU A 325 -30.36 14.94 -6.19
N TYR A 326 -29.90 13.90 -5.52
CA TYR A 326 -28.90 13.99 -4.45
C TYR A 326 -27.54 13.52 -4.98
N PHE A 327 -26.48 14.29 -4.72
CA PHE A 327 -25.11 13.81 -4.88
C PHE A 327 -24.64 13.20 -3.57
N SER A 328 -24.16 11.95 -3.60
CA SER A 328 -23.49 11.30 -2.46
C SER A 328 -22.04 10.98 -2.80
N THR A 329 -21.15 11.25 -1.85
CA THR A 329 -19.73 10.89 -1.97
C THR A 329 -19.46 9.39 -1.84
N GLY A 330 -20.45 8.62 -1.38
CA GLY A 330 -20.30 7.21 -1.03
C GLY A 330 -19.34 6.99 0.16
N ASN A 331 -19.11 5.71 0.48
CA ASN A 331 -18.15 5.29 1.52
C ASN A 331 -16.72 5.23 0.96
N THR A 332 -15.75 5.61 1.77
CA THR A 332 -14.33 5.40 1.48
C THR A 332 -14.02 3.91 1.37
N ARG A 333 -13.17 3.55 0.39
CA ARG A 333 -12.72 2.19 0.15
C ARG A 333 -11.37 1.94 0.83
N ILE A 334 -11.24 0.83 1.56
CA ILE A 334 -9.96 0.34 2.08
C ILE A 334 -9.68 -1.03 1.46
N ILE A 335 -8.62 -1.15 0.66
CA ILE A 335 -8.40 -2.31 -0.22
C ILE A 335 -6.99 -2.85 -0.08
N GLY A 336 -6.82 -4.15 0.18
CA GLY A 336 -5.48 -4.75 0.14
C GLY A 336 -4.55 -4.33 1.27
N CYS A 337 -5.06 -3.63 2.30
CA CYS A 337 -4.24 -3.14 3.41
C CYS A 337 -3.93 -4.25 4.41
N LYS A 338 -2.75 -4.18 5.03
CA LYS A 338 -2.26 -5.16 6.00
C LYS A 338 -1.82 -4.45 7.28
N VAL A 339 -2.24 -4.98 8.43
CA VAL A 339 -1.78 -4.53 9.75
C VAL A 339 -1.18 -5.72 10.48
N LEU A 340 0.07 -5.58 10.89
CA LEU A 340 0.88 -6.65 11.46
C LEU A 340 1.41 -6.23 12.84
N ASN A 341 1.46 -7.17 13.78
CA ASN A 341 2.21 -7.08 15.04
C ASN A 341 1.91 -5.80 15.86
N SER A 342 0.64 -5.39 15.89
CA SER A 342 0.27 -4.06 16.39
C SER A 342 -0.43 -4.11 17.75
N LYS A 343 -0.26 -3.03 18.52
CA LYS A 343 -0.89 -2.83 19.83
C LYS A 343 -1.82 -1.61 19.78
N ILE A 344 -3.01 -1.79 20.33
CA ILE A 344 -4.04 -0.74 20.40
C ILE A 344 -4.47 -0.58 21.86
N THR A 345 -4.29 0.61 22.43
CA THR A 345 -4.85 0.98 23.73
C THR A 345 -6.01 1.95 23.55
N SER A 346 -7.23 1.49 23.79
CA SER A 346 -8.47 2.12 23.33
C SER A 346 -9.43 2.53 24.44
N ASP A 347 -8.92 2.88 25.62
CA ASP A 347 -9.75 3.37 26.72
C ASP A 347 -10.60 4.58 26.28
N GLY A 348 -11.91 4.50 26.52
CA GLY A 348 -12.87 5.54 26.11
C GLY A 348 -13.35 5.49 24.65
N ALA A 349 -12.73 4.69 23.78
CA ALA A 349 -13.17 4.56 22.40
C ALA A 349 -14.44 3.69 22.26
N GLU A 350 -15.35 4.08 21.38
CA GLU A 350 -16.56 3.32 21.08
C GLU A 350 -16.30 2.18 20.09
N ASN A 351 -15.61 2.46 18.98
CA ASN A 351 -15.39 1.48 17.92
C ASN A 351 -13.89 1.35 17.62
N VAL A 352 -13.38 0.13 17.70
CA VAL A 352 -11.95 -0.16 17.57
C VAL A 352 -11.76 -1.29 16.57
N GLY A 353 -10.95 -1.07 15.53
CA GLY A 353 -10.61 -2.12 14.56
C GLY A 353 -9.12 -2.23 14.35
N GLY A 354 -8.63 -3.43 14.01
CA GLY A 354 -7.24 -3.57 13.58
C GLY A 354 -6.92 -2.76 12.33
N ILE A 355 -7.86 -2.66 11.38
CA ILE A 355 -7.74 -1.85 10.16
C ILE A 355 -8.46 -0.52 10.32
N CYS A 356 -9.77 -0.54 10.64
CA CYS A 356 -10.60 0.66 10.68
C CYS A 356 -11.49 0.74 11.93
N GLY A 357 -11.62 1.91 12.55
CA GLY A 357 -12.53 2.08 13.69
C GLY A 357 -14.00 2.00 13.30
N PHE A 358 -14.43 2.84 12.36
CA PHE A 358 -15.84 2.97 12.00
C PHE A 358 -16.05 3.13 10.49
N GLY A 359 -16.92 2.27 9.94
CA GLY A 359 -17.45 2.40 8.58
C GLY A 359 -16.57 1.79 7.49
N GLY A 360 -16.75 2.29 6.27
CA GLY A 360 -15.96 1.92 5.09
C GLY A 360 -16.43 0.70 4.31
N ASP A 361 -16.05 0.67 3.05
CA ASP A 361 -16.04 -0.55 2.23
C ASP A 361 -14.65 -1.16 2.29
N ILE A 362 -14.48 -2.15 3.18
CA ILE A 362 -13.19 -2.76 3.50
C ILE A 362 -13.11 -4.09 2.77
N SER A 363 -12.12 -4.24 1.88
CA SER A 363 -11.97 -5.44 1.09
C SER A 363 -10.54 -5.95 0.98
N ASN A 364 -10.40 -7.28 0.97
CA ASN A 364 -9.12 -7.96 0.74
C ASN A 364 -8.02 -7.48 1.72
N CYS A 365 -8.37 -7.20 2.97
CA CYS A 365 -7.44 -6.73 4.00
C CYS A 365 -7.05 -7.85 4.95
N MET A 366 -5.90 -7.70 5.61
CA MET A 366 -5.39 -8.63 6.61
C MET A 366 -5.01 -7.91 7.90
N ALA A 367 -5.50 -8.42 9.02
CA ALA A 367 -5.07 -8.04 10.36
C ALA A 367 -4.40 -9.26 11.01
N ASP A 368 -3.14 -9.14 11.46
CA ASP A 368 -2.41 -10.25 12.08
C ASP A 368 -1.60 -9.79 13.30
N GLY A 369 -1.67 -10.56 14.39
CA GLY A 369 -0.89 -10.32 15.59
C GLY A 369 -1.26 -9.02 16.28
N ILE A 370 -2.57 -8.73 16.39
CA ILE A 370 -3.06 -7.49 17.01
C ILE A 370 -3.53 -7.76 18.44
N THR A 371 -3.01 -6.97 19.38
CA THR A 371 -3.49 -6.95 20.76
C THR A 371 -4.23 -5.66 21.05
N VAL A 372 -5.46 -5.78 21.54
CA VAL A 372 -6.33 -4.65 21.89
C VAL A 372 -6.68 -4.67 23.37
N SER A 373 -6.54 -3.53 24.03
CA SER A 373 -6.94 -3.31 25.41
C SER A 373 -7.77 -2.04 25.54
N GLY A 374 -8.97 -2.15 26.10
CA GLY A 374 -9.89 -1.01 26.30
C GLY A 374 -10.84 -0.81 25.13
N GLY A 375 -11.87 0.01 25.31
CA GLY A 375 -12.87 0.31 24.29
C GLY A 375 -14.12 -0.57 24.37
N LYS A 376 -15.17 -0.19 23.64
CA LYS A 376 -16.51 -0.80 23.74
C LYS A 376 -16.77 -1.90 22.72
N SER A 377 -16.59 -1.60 21.43
CA SER A 377 -16.84 -2.50 20.30
C SER A 377 -15.56 -2.74 19.52
N ILE A 378 -15.04 -3.97 19.56
CA ILE A 378 -13.69 -4.29 19.07
C ILE A 378 -13.76 -5.35 17.98
N GLY A 379 -13.22 -5.06 16.79
CA GLY A 379 -13.04 -6.04 15.72
C GLY A 379 -11.59 -6.26 15.36
N GLY A 380 -11.22 -7.48 14.96
CA GLY A 380 -9.88 -7.70 14.40
C GLY A 380 -9.64 -6.90 13.12
N VAL A 381 -10.68 -6.66 12.30
CA VAL A 381 -10.60 -5.80 11.11
C VAL A 381 -11.26 -4.44 11.36
N VAL A 382 -12.51 -4.42 11.82
CA VAL A 382 -13.29 -3.17 11.95
C VAL A 382 -14.06 -3.07 13.26
N GLY A 383 -14.08 -1.90 13.90
CA GLY A 383 -14.90 -1.70 15.10
C GLY A 383 -16.40 -1.82 14.81
N ASN A 384 -16.91 -0.98 13.91
CA ASN A 384 -18.28 -1.06 13.38
C ASN A 384 -18.29 -1.18 11.85
N ALA A 385 -18.80 -2.31 11.35
CA ALA A 385 -18.79 -2.62 9.92
C ALA A 385 -19.90 -1.91 9.14
N CYS A 386 -19.53 -1.28 8.02
CA CYS A 386 -20.46 -1.00 6.91
C CYS A 386 -20.48 -2.19 5.94
N ILE A 387 -19.42 -2.40 5.16
CA ILE A 387 -19.27 -3.59 4.30
C ILE A 387 -17.85 -4.11 4.48
N VAL A 388 -17.72 -5.40 4.80
CA VAL A 388 -16.41 -6.06 4.92
C VAL A 388 -16.41 -7.30 4.05
N THR A 389 -15.50 -7.36 3.08
CA THR A 389 -15.46 -8.43 2.08
C THR A 389 -14.08 -9.05 1.94
N GLY A 390 -13.95 -10.38 1.96
CA GLY A 390 -12.69 -11.01 1.61
C GLY A 390 -11.54 -10.68 2.57
N CYS A 391 -11.82 -10.44 3.86
CA CYS A 391 -10.78 -10.05 4.83
C CYS A 391 -10.39 -11.20 5.75
N ILE A 392 -9.15 -11.19 6.24
CA ILE A 392 -8.64 -12.15 7.22
C ILE A 392 -8.24 -11.43 8.50
N ALA A 393 -8.58 -12.04 9.64
CA ALA A 393 -8.04 -11.67 10.94
C ALA A 393 -7.38 -12.87 11.63
N ASN A 394 -6.10 -12.71 11.94
CA ASN A 394 -5.24 -13.73 12.52
C ASN A 394 -4.66 -13.28 13.84
N ASN A 395 -4.55 -14.19 14.81
CA ASN A 395 -3.87 -13.96 16.08
C ASN A 395 -4.33 -12.66 16.79
N ILE A 396 -5.64 -12.47 16.85
CA ILE A 396 -6.24 -11.28 17.46
C ILE A 396 -6.53 -11.57 18.93
N THR A 397 -6.05 -10.70 19.81
CA THR A 397 -6.27 -10.80 21.26
C THR A 397 -6.97 -9.56 21.78
N VAL A 398 -8.13 -9.75 22.40
CA VAL A 398 -8.89 -8.69 23.06
C VAL A 398 -8.95 -8.98 24.56
N SER A 399 -8.21 -8.19 25.33
CA SER A 399 -8.07 -8.34 26.78
C SER A 399 -8.57 -7.09 27.50
N SER A 400 -9.90 -6.96 27.66
CA SER A 400 -10.53 -5.89 28.45
C SER A 400 -12.01 -6.16 28.71
N SER A 401 -12.64 -5.32 29.55
CA SER A 401 -14.09 -5.26 29.78
C SER A 401 -14.84 -4.63 28.59
N ALA A 402 -14.53 -5.08 27.37
CA ALA A 402 -15.25 -4.66 26.18
C ALA A 402 -16.68 -5.23 26.20
N VAL A 403 -17.62 -4.49 25.63
CA VAL A 403 -19.02 -4.94 25.53
C VAL A 403 -19.15 -5.95 24.40
N SER A 404 -18.46 -5.71 23.28
CA SER A 404 -18.59 -6.52 22.08
C SER A 404 -17.25 -6.73 21.42
N ALA A 405 -16.91 -7.97 21.10
CA ALA A 405 -15.70 -8.29 20.36
C ALA A 405 -15.93 -9.40 19.33
N GLY A 406 -15.41 -9.19 18.12
CA GLY A 406 -15.43 -10.21 17.08
C GLY A 406 -14.13 -10.30 16.29
N GLY A 407 -13.84 -11.47 15.74
CA GLY A 407 -12.62 -11.68 14.97
C GLY A 407 -12.53 -10.76 13.74
N ILE A 408 -13.64 -10.46 13.08
CA ILE A 408 -13.70 -9.47 12.00
C ILE A 408 -14.23 -8.13 12.50
N ALA A 409 -15.40 -8.13 13.13
CA ALA A 409 -16.10 -6.90 13.50
C ALA A 409 -16.53 -6.87 14.98
N GLY A 410 -16.41 -5.71 15.64
CA GLY A 410 -17.01 -5.51 16.96
C GLY A 410 -18.54 -5.50 16.87
N THR A 411 -19.07 -4.67 15.98
CA THR A 411 -20.49 -4.58 15.63
C THR A 411 -20.66 -4.50 14.11
N ALA A 412 -21.85 -4.86 13.62
CA ALA A 412 -22.19 -4.79 12.19
C ALA A 412 -23.39 -3.88 11.91
N TYR A 413 -23.42 -2.69 12.54
CA TYR A 413 -24.57 -1.79 12.58
C TYR A 413 -24.91 -1.18 11.21
N GLY A 414 -23.89 -1.02 10.36
CA GLY A 414 -23.94 -0.15 9.19
C GLY A 414 -23.51 1.27 9.55
N VAL A 415 -23.67 2.18 8.60
CA VAL A 415 -23.36 3.61 8.74
C VAL A 415 -24.52 4.45 8.23
N GLU A 416 -24.67 5.62 8.83
CA GLU A 416 -25.57 6.66 8.32
C GLU A 416 -24.86 7.46 7.23
N LEU A 417 -25.54 7.66 6.11
CA LEU A 417 -25.14 8.59 5.08
C LEU A 417 -25.72 9.96 5.44
N PHE A 418 -24.85 10.91 5.80
CA PHE A 418 -25.28 12.24 6.26
C PHE A 418 -25.91 13.02 5.12
N ASN A 419 -27.23 13.21 5.19
CA ASN A 419 -28.00 14.06 4.27
C ASN A 419 -28.24 15.43 4.93
N SER A 420 -27.86 16.52 4.27
CA SER A 420 -28.17 17.88 4.74
C SER A 420 -29.63 18.25 4.40
N GLY A 421 -30.61 17.65 5.09
CA GLY A 421 -32.01 18.10 5.03
C GLY A 421 -33.11 17.05 5.13
N GLU A 422 -32.82 15.75 4.97
CA GLU A 422 -33.79 14.66 5.13
C GLU A 422 -33.31 13.58 6.12
N LYS A 423 -34.15 12.58 6.41
CA LYS A 423 -33.80 11.45 7.29
C LYS A 423 -32.55 10.73 6.75
N PRO A 424 -31.56 10.40 7.62
CA PRO A 424 -30.33 9.74 7.18
C PRO A 424 -30.61 8.38 6.55
N HIS A 425 -29.99 8.10 5.41
CA HIS A 425 -30.02 6.77 4.78
C HIS A 425 -28.99 5.87 5.47
N CYS A 426 -29.43 4.74 6.03
CA CYS A 426 -28.52 3.76 6.63
C CYS A 426 -28.08 2.73 5.58
N ALA A 427 -26.78 2.46 5.50
CA ALA A 427 -26.20 1.49 4.57
C ALA A 427 -25.30 0.47 5.29
N GLY A 428 -25.24 -0.74 4.75
CA GLY A 428 -24.28 -1.77 5.17
C GLY A 428 -24.76 -2.68 6.30
N GLY A 429 -23.82 -3.06 7.16
CA GLY A 429 -23.91 -4.11 8.17
C GLY A 429 -23.55 -5.52 7.66
N SER A 430 -22.96 -5.66 6.48
CA SER A 430 -22.70 -6.99 5.88
C SER A 430 -21.22 -7.40 5.97
N ILE A 431 -20.99 -8.69 6.24
CA ILE A 431 -19.66 -9.31 6.32
C ILE A 431 -19.67 -10.55 5.41
N ILE A 432 -18.77 -10.60 4.44
CA ILE A 432 -18.86 -11.55 3.32
C ILE A 432 -17.48 -12.11 3.00
N GLY A 433 -17.33 -13.43 2.94
CA GLY A 433 -16.05 -14.00 2.50
C GLY A 433 -14.90 -13.72 3.47
N CYS A 434 -15.17 -13.60 4.77
CA CYS A 434 -14.15 -13.26 5.76
C CYS A 434 -13.74 -14.47 6.62
N GLY A 435 -12.45 -14.55 6.94
CA GLY A 435 -11.86 -15.66 7.68
C GLY A 435 -11.22 -15.20 8.99
N VAL A 436 -11.39 -15.99 10.03
CA VAL A 436 -10.76 -15.74 11.34
C VAL A 436 -9.99 -16.97 11.76
N ARG A 437 -8.73 -16.78 12.16
CA ARG A 437 -7.89 -17.81 12.74
C ARG A 437 -7.24 -17.29 14.01
N THR A 438 -7.36 -18.03 15.10
CA THR A 438 -6.78 -17.63 16.40
C THR A 438 -7.34 -16.28 16.86
N PHE A 439 -8.52 -16.32 17.48
CA PHE A 439 -9.12 -15.13 18.10
C PHE A 439 -9.40 -15.43 19.57
N THR A 440 -8.88 -14.58 20.46
CA THR A 440 -9.12 -14.69 21.89
C THR A 440 -9.85 -13.46 22.40
N SER A 441 -10.93 -13.65 23.16
CA SER A 441 -11.70 -12.53 23.72
C SER A 441 -12.28 -12.81 25.10
N THR A 442 -12.30 -11.75 25.91
CA THR A 442 -12.97 -11.69 27.22
C THR A 442 -14.13 -10.69 27.24
N ALA A 443 -14.62 -10.23 26.08
CA ALA A 443 -15.72 -9.27 26.00
C ALA A 443 -17.06 -9.92 26.38
N GLU A 444 -18.04 -9.13 26.84
CA GLU A 444 -19.37 -9.65 27.21
C GLU A 444 -20.02 -10.44 26.05
N ASN A 445 -20.06 -9.84 24.86
CA ASN A 445 -20.47 -10.49 23.62
C ASN A 445 -19.23 -10.83 22.78
N SER A 446 -18.92 -12.11 22.68
CA SER A 446 -17.75 -12.61 21.97
C SER A 446 -18.17 -13.51 20.81
N GLY A 447 -17.80 -13.15 19.58
CA GLY A 447 -18.16 -13.92 18.39
C GLY A 447 -17.00 -14.18 17.45
N GLY A 448 -16.95 -15.37 16.85
CA GLY A 448 -15.87 -15.74 15.94
C GLY A 448 -15.72 -14.75 14.77
N ILE A 449 -16.82 -14.27 14.19
CA ILE A 449 -16.81 -13.24 13.12
C ILE A 449 -17.21 -11.86 13.66
N VAL A 450 -18.33 -11.78 14.38
CA VAL A 450 -18.86 -10.50 14.89
C VAL A 450 -19.23 -10.61 16.37
N GLY A 451 -18.90 -9.62 17.19
CA GLY A 451 -19.31 -9.60 18.59
C GLY A 451 -20.83 -9.45 18.72
N THR A 452 -21.38 -8.36 18.19
CA THR A 452 -22.82 -8.08 18.21
C THR A 452 -23.37 -7.94 16.79
N ALA A 453 -24.23 -8.88 16.40
CA ALA A 453 -24.97 -8.88 15.15
C ALA A 453 -26.22 -7.98 15.28
N THR A 454 -26.15 -6.79 14.69
CA THR A 454 -27.23 -5.79 14.72
C THR A 454 -27.09 -4.91 13.51
N ALA A 455 -28.17 -4.59 12.80
CA ALA A 455 -28.11 -3.73 11.62
C ALA A 455 -29.36 -2.87 11.47
N HIS A 456 -29.20 -1.64 10.99
CA HIS A 456 -30.34 -0.85 10.51
C HIS A 456 -30.95 -1.43 9.23
N ASN A 457 -30.13 -2.06 8.39
CA ASN A 457 -30.59 -2.68 7.17
C ASN A 457 -31.21 -4.08 7.42
N VAL A 458 -32.48 -4.24 7.09
CA VAL A 458 -33.23 -5.52 7.19
C VAL A 458 -32.65 -6.65 6.33
N SER A 459 -31.79 -6.32 5.38
CA SER A 459 -31.16 -7.27 4.46
C SER A 459 -29.68 -7.51 4.78
N ALA A 460 -29.19 -7.13 5.95
CA ALA A 460 -27.79 -7.39 6.33
C ALA A 460 -27.50 -8.89 6.50
N TYR A 461 -26.32 -9.31 6.05
CA TYR A 461 -25.94 -10.73 6.06
C TYR A 461 -24.50 -10.97 6.48
N ILE A 462 -24.28 -12.13 7.08
CA ILE A 462 -22.96 -12.69 7.37
C ILE A 462 -22.86 -13.97 6.54
N LYS A 463 -21.98 -13.98 5.52
CA LYS A 463 -21.97 -15.05 4.51
C LYS A 463 -20.58 -15.48 4.11
N SER A 464 -20.44 -16.76 3.77
CA SER A 464 -19.17 -17.31 3.26
C SER A 464 -18.01 -17.01 4.23
N CYS A 465 -18.27 -17.07 5.54
CA CYS A 465 -17.27 -16.76 6.55
C CYS A 465 -16.82 -18.02 7.28
N TYR A 466 -15.60 -18.01 7.82
CA TYR A 466 -15.19 -19.07 8.74
C TYR A 466 -14.52 -18.51 10.00
N ALA A 467 -14.69 -19.23 11.10
CA ALA A 467 -13.96 -18.97 12.34
C ALA A 467 -13.27 -20.25 12.83
N ALA A 468 -11.97 -20.16 13.07
CA ALA A 468 -11.09 -21.25 13.48
C ALA A 468 -10.30 -20.89 14.74
N ASN A 469 -10.08 -21.87 15.61
CA ASN A 469 -9.17 -21.75 16.76
C ASN A 469 -9.54 -20.54 17.64
N ILE A 470 -10.83 -20.38 17.91
CA ILE A 470 -11.36 -19.24 18.68
C ILE A 470 -11.50 -19.61 20.16
N TYR A 471 -11.10 -18.72 21.06
CA TYR A 471 -11.16 -18.89 22.51
C TYR A 471 -11.94 -17.73 23.12
N LEU A 472 -13.21 -17.98 23.42
CA LEU A 472 -14.17 -16.96 23.85
C LEU A 472 -14.54 -17.19 25.32
N ASN A 473 -14.35 -16.16 26.14
CA ASN A 473 -14.66 -16.18 27.57
C ASN A 473 -15.54 -14.98 27.95
N GLY A 474 -16.59 -14.76 27.16
CA GLY A 474 -17.65 -13.79 27.42
C GLY A 474 -18.88 -14.41 28.08
N THR A 475 -19.87 -13.57 28.38
CA THR A 475 -21.21 -14.00 28.81
C THR A 475 -21.96 -14.66 27.65
N ASN A 476 -21.84 -14.08 26.44
CA ASN A 476 -22.49 -14.57 25.23
C ASN A 476 -21.40 -14.94 24.22
N ASN A 477 -21.17 -16.24 24.05
CA ASN A 477 -20.13 -16.76 23.15
C ASN A 477 -20.77 -17.44 21.94
N GLY A 478 -20.36 -17.07 20.74
CA GLY A 478 -20.83 -17.73 19.53
C GLY A 478 -19.76 -17.92 18.46
N GLY A 479 -19.86 -19.03 17.74
CA GLY A 479 -18.95 -19.42 16.67
C GLY A 479 -18.90 -18.43 15.51
N ILE A 480 -20.01 -17.78 15.20
CA ILE A 480 -20.08 -16.69 14.21
C ILE A 480 -20.41 -15.36 14.89
N ALA A 481 -21.49 -15.32 15.68
CA ALA A 481 -21.96 -14.10 16.33
C ALA A 481 -22.08 -14.28 17.85
N GLY A 482 -21.54 -13.35 18.64
CA GLY A 482 -21.64 -13.42 20.11
C GLY A 482 -23.08 -13.23 20.59
N ALA A 483 -23.71 -12.14 20.18
CA ALA A 483 -25.11 -11.85 20.50
C ALA A 483 -25.80 -11.06 19.38
N ASP A 484 -27.13 -11.10 19.38
CA ASP A 484 -27.93 -10.15 18.63
C ASP A 484 -28.06 -8.82 19.40
N GLY A 485 -28.04 -7.70 18.68
CA GLY A 485 -28.33 -6.39 19.26
C GLY A 485 -29.83 -6.03 19.20
N ASN A 486 -30.10 -4.73 19.33
CA ASN A 486 -31.46 -4.23 19.54
C ASN A 486 -32.23 -3.93 18.25
N GLU A 487 -31.53 -3.74 17.12
CA GLU A 487 -32.10 -3.42 15.80
C GLU A 487 -32.49 -4.70 15.03
N ASN A 488 -32.27 -4.76 13.71
CA ASN A 488 -32.53 -5.98 12.94
C ASN A 488 -31.42 -7.01 13.12
N GLY A 489 -31.81 -8.29 13.08
CA GLY A 489 -30.87 -9.41 13.08
C GLY A 489 -30.35 -9.74 11.68
N HIS A 490 -29.21 -10.42 11.61
CA HIS A 490 -28.56 -10.83 10.37
C HIS A 490 -29.08 -12.17 9.86
N LYS A 491 -28.95 -12.37 8.55
CA LYS A 491 -29.02 -13.70 7.92
C LYS A 491 -27.62 -14.29 7.85
N ILE A 492 -27.39 -15.38 8.58
CA ILE A 492 -26.11 -16.10 8.64
C ILE A 492 -26.20 -17.37 7.79
N LEU A 493 -25.37 -17.46 6.75
CA LEU A 493 -25.49 -18.47 5.69
C LEU A 493 -24.11 -18.85 5.13
N TYR A 494 -23.89 -20.11 4.74
CA TYR A 494 -22.62 -20.56 4.12
C TYR A 494 -21.39 -20.33 5.01
N CYS A 495 -21.55 -20.42 6.33
CA CYS A 495 -20.45 -20.20 7.27
C CYS A 495 -19.95 -21.51 7.87
N ILE A 496 -18.67 -21.55 8.21
CA ILE A 496 -18.02 -22.71 8.81
C ILE A 496 -17.46 -22.33 10.18
N VAL A 497 -17.72 -23.13 11.19
CA VAL A 497 -17.22 -22.91 12.55
C VAL A 497 -16.44 -24.13 13.00
N ASP A 498 -15.25 -23.90 13.52
CA ASP A 498 -14.52 -24.89 14.28
C ASP A 498 -15.28 -25.23 15.59
N ASN A 499 -15.56 -26.52 15.78
CA ASN A 499 -16.30 -27.02 16.94
C ASN A 499 -15.43 -27.34 18.18
N ALA A 500 -14.15 -26.96 18.22
CA ALA A 500 -13.23 -27.24 19.32
C ALA A 500 -13.81 -26.92 20.72
N ASN A 501 -14.53 -25.80 20.82
CA ASN A 501 -15.06 -25.28 22.08
C ASN A 501 -16.61 -25.39 22.18
N ASN A 502 -17.26 -26.09 21.25
CA ASN A 502 -18.72 -26.29 21.21
C ASN A 502 -19.56 -25.00 21.29
N TYR A 503 -19.07 -23.88 20.74
CA TYR A 503 -19.85 -22.65 20.72
C TYR A 503 -21.06 -22.78 19.77
N PRO A 504 -22.26 -22.31 20.18
CA PRO A 504 -23.37 -22.21 19.25
C PRO A 504 -23.03 -21.22 18.13
N VAL A 505 -23.67 -21.33 16.96
CA VAL A 505 -23.44 -20.39 15.85
C VAL A 505 -23.68 -18.94 16.26
N ILE A 506 -24.72 -18.72 17.09
CA ILE A 506 -25.06 -17.44 17.71
C ILE A 506 -25.17 -17.68 19.22
N GLY A 507 -24.40 -16.94 20.03
CA GLY A 507 -24.40 -17.11 21.49
C GLY A 507 -25.74 -16.74 22.12
N LYS A 508 -26.13 -15.46 22.05
CA LYS A 508 -27.45 -14.99 22.46
C LYS A 508 -28.28 -14.57 21.26
N ARG A 509 -29.22 -15.44 20.87
CA ARG A 509 -30.06 -15.26 19.69
C ARG A 509 -31.43 -14.73 20.05
N THR A 510 -31.80 -13.59 19.49
CA THR A 510 -33.14 -12.97 19.64
C THR A 510 -33.78 -12.60 18.31
N ARG A 511 -32.99 -12.34 17.26
CA ARG A 511 -33.46 -11.78 15.98
C ARG A 511 -32.80 -12.42 14.76
N SER A 512 -31.52 -12.74 14.82
CA SER A 512 -30.78 -13.28 13.68
C SER A 512 -31.26 -14.68 13.32
N SER A 513 -31.05 -15.04 12.06
CA SER A 513 -31.38 -16.36 11.54
C SER A 513 -30.16 -17.08 10.98
N ALA A 514 -29.95 -18.32 11.40
CA ALA A 514 -28.94 -19.23 10.88
C ALA A 514 -29.65 -20.51 10.42
N LYS A 515 -29.66 -20.79 9.11
CA LYS A 515 -30.41 -21.92 8.54
C LYS A 515 -29.74 -22.64 7.36
N THR A 516 -28.90 -21.96 6.57
CA THR A 516 -28.40 -22.53 5.30
C THR A 516 -26.90 -22.76 5.34
N MET A 517 -26.48 -24.00 5.05
CA MET A 517 -25.08 -24.39 4.87
C MET A 517 -24.15 -23.89 5.99
N ILE A 518 -24.59 -24.06 7.24
CA ILE A 518 -23.73 -23.82 8.39
C ILE A 518 -23.11 -25.15 8.79
N LEU A 519 -21.79 -25.23 8.73
CA LEU A 519 -21.05 -26.45 9.05
C LEU A 519 -20.24 -26.24 10.31
N SER A 520 -20.40 -27.16 11.27
CA SER A 520 -19.47 -27.33 12.37
C SER A 520 -18.47 -28.41 11.98
N VAL A 521 -17.18 -28.09 12.02
CA VAL A 521 -16.12 -29.02 11.62
C VAL A 521 -15.20 -29.34 12.80
N PRO A 522 -14.50 -30.49 12.80
CA PRO A 522 -13.54 -30.81 13.85
C PRO A 522 -12.42 -29.76 13.95
N ALA A 523 -11.91 -29.59 15.17
CA ALA A 523 -10.78 -28.72 15.47
C ALA A 523 -9.54 -29.08 14.63
N ASP A 524 -8.78 -28.06 14.23
CA ASP A 524 -7.48 -28.09 13.53
C ASP A 524 -7.45 -28.75 12.13
N THR A 525 -8.20 -29.83 11.90
CA THR A 525 -8.20 -30.57 10.62
C THR A 525 -9.44 -30.28 9.78
N GLY A 526 -10.53 -29.79 10.37
CA GLY A 526 -11.80 -29.62 9.67
C GLY A 526 -11.82 -28.46 8.67
N LEU A 527 -11.01 -27.42 8.92
CA LEU A 527 -10.89 -26.25 8.03
C LEU A 527 -9.74 -26.36 7.03
N THR A 528 -8.84 -27.32 7.22
CA THR A 528 -7.66 -27.56 6.38
C THR A 528 -7.88 -28.71 5.40
N VAL A 529 -9.12 -28.88 4.90
CA VAL A 529 -9.45 -29.88 3.88
C VAL A 529 -10.16 -29.22 2.70
N GLU A 530 -9.96 -29.73 1.49
CA GLU A 530 -10.51 -29.15 0.25
C GLU A 530 -12.05 -29.01 0.27
N GLY A 531 -12.75 -29.90 0.98
CA GLY A 531 -14.21 -29.89 1.07
C GLY A 531 -14.80 -28.57 1.63
N VAL A 532 -14.03 -27.77 2.36
CA VAL A 532 -14.52 -26.47 2.87
C VAL A 532 -14.75 -25.46 1.75
N LEU A 533 -13.99 -25.55 0.66
CA LEU A 533 -14.13 -24.65 -0.48
C LEU A 533 -15.48 -24.84 -1.18
N SER A 534 -16.10 -26.03 -1.15
CA SER A 534 -17.41 -26.23 -1.77
C SER A 534 -18.53 -25.46 -1.07
N VAL A 535 -18.36 -25.12 0.21
CA VAL A 535 -19.31 -24.31 0.98
C VAL A 535 -19.00 -22.83 0.80
N LEU A 536 -17.74 -22.46 0.97
CA LEU A 536 -17.30 -21.07 0.91
C LEU A 536 -17.44 -20.49 -0.51
N ASN A 537 -17.07 -21.25 -1.55
CA ASN A 537 -17.20 -20.85 -2.96
C ASN A 537 -18.52 -21.28 -3.62
N ALA A 538 -19.51 -21.74 -2.86
CA ALA A 538 -20.82 -22.09 -3.43
C ALA A 538 -21.39 -20.87 -4.20
N LYS A 539 -22.01 -21.09 -5.37
CA LYS A 539 -22.56 -20.01 -6.20
C LYS A 539 -23.46 -19.03 -5.43
N SER A 540 -24.21 -19.53 -4.46
CA SER A 540 -25.13 -18.76 -3.62
C SER A 540 -24.51 -18.16 -2.36
N SER A 541 -23.23 -18.41 -2.09
CA SER A 541 -22.51 -17.87 -0.92
C SER A 541 -22.28 -16.36 -1.04
N GLY A 542 -22.23 -15.83 -2.27
CA GLY A 542 -21.93 -14.43 -2.57
C GLY A 542 -20.44 -14.10 -2.58
N TYR A 543 -19.56 -15.09 -2.43
CA TYR A 543 -18.11 -14.92 -2.51
C TYR A 543 -17.45 -16.17 -3.09
N GLY A 544 -16.61 -16.01 -4.13
CA GLY A 544 -16.07 -17.13 -4.91
C GLY A 544 -14.57 -17.11 -5.10
N TYR A 545 -13.85 -16.37 -4.25
CA TYR A 545 -12.40 -16.17 -4.36
C TYR A 545 -11.62 -16.84 -3.22
N TRP A 546 -12.20 -17.86 -2.57
CA TRP A 546 -11.47 -18.65 -1.58
C TRP A 546 -10.56 -19.64 -2.27
N GLU A 547 -9.30 -19.66 -1.85
CA GLU A 547 -8.32 -20.67 -2.18
C GLU A 547 -7.79 -21.32 -0.91
N ARG A 548 -7.05 -22.42 -1.08
CA ARG A 548 -6.33 -23.09 0.00
C ARG A 548 -4.96 -23.55 -0.52
N SER A 549 -3.95 -23.38 0.32
CA SER A 549 -2.61 -23.90 0.11
C SER A 549 -1.97 -24.16 1.47
N ASP A 550 -1.27 -25.28 1.63
CA ASP A 550 -0.59 -25.62 2.89
C ASP A 550 0.50 -24.60 3.26
N SER A 551 1.04 -23.87 2.27
CA SER A 551 2.07 -22.84 2.47
C SER A 551 1.52 -21.45 2.79
N VAL A 552 0.22 -21.20 2.63
CA VAL A 552 -0.40 -19.88 2.79
C VAL A 552 -1.44 -19.93 3.90
N ASN A 553 -1.48 -18.88 4.74
CA ASN A 553 -2.40 -18.80 5.88
C ASN A 553 -2.37 -20.06 6.79
N GLY A 554 -1.21 -20.73 6.81
CA GLY A 554 -0.95 -22.03 7.44
C GLY A 554 -1.98 -23.11 7.13
N GLY A 555 -2.37 -23.25 5.86
CA GLY A 555 -3.24 -24.32 5.36
C GLY A 555 -4.74 -24.04 5.43
N TYR A 556 -5.15 -22.93 6.02
CA TYR A 556 -6.56 -22.52 6.10
C TYR A 556 -6.98 -21.78 4.83
N PRO A 557 -8.29 -21.76 4.50
CA PRO A 557 -8.79 -21.02 3.36
C PRO A 557 -8.41 -19.55 3.44
N TYR A 558 -8.09 -18.94 2.31
CA TYR A 558 -7.80 -17.53 2.21
C TYR A 558 -8.41 -16.89 0.96
N PRO A 559 -8.81 -15.61 1.03
CA PRO A 559 -9.10 -14.79 -0.14
C PRO A 559 -7.86 -14.65 -1.02
N CYS A 560 -7.87 -15.17 -2.25
CA CYS A 560 -6.70 -15.14 -3.12
C CYS A 560 -6.20 -13.72 -3.42
N ARG A 561 -7.12 -12.74 -3.41
CA ARG A 561 -6.84 -11.33 -3.65
C ARG A 561 -5.98 -10.64 -2.57
N ILE A 562 -5.83 -11.22 -1.38
CA ILE A 562 -4.93 -10.68 -0.33
C ILE A 562 -3.45 -10.99 -0.65
N PHE A 563 -3.22 -12.12 -1.32
CA PHE A 563 -1.89 -12.71 -1.50
C PHE A 563 -1.44 -12.75 -2.97
N ALA A 564 -2.24 -12.25 -3.89
CA ALA A 564 -1.87 -12.15 -5.29
C ALA A 564 -0.65 -11.21 -5.45
N GLU A 565 0.46 -11.75 -5.95
CA GLU A 565 1.56 -10.96 -6.49
C GLU A 565 1.03 -10.20 -7.72
N ARG A 566 1.20 -8.88 -7.75
CA ARG A 566 0.88 -8.09 -8.94
C ARG A 566 2.15 -7.98 -9.77
N ASN A 567 2.12 -8.61 -10.95
CA ASN A 567 3.02 -8.30 -12.05
C ASN A 567 2.73 -6.91 -12.60
#